data_AF-A0A238VIU7-F1
#
_entry.id   AF-A0A238VIU7-F1
#
_cell.length_a   1.000
_cell.length_b   1.000
_cell.length_c   1.000
_cell.angle_alpha   90.00
_cell.angle_beta   90.00
_cell.angle_gamma   90.00
#
_symmetry.space_group_name_H-M   'P 1'
#
loop_
_entity.id
_entity.type
_entity.pdbx_description
1 polymer ?
#
loop_
_entity_poly.entity_id
_entity_poly.type
_entity_poly.pdbx_seq_one_letter_code
_entity_poly.pdbx_strand_id
1 'polypeptide(L)' 'MMKLYTEKTSCEEQPRKEIIQYLLNYSKQLRVVKTNQNCTIELHLN' A
#
# COMPACT_ATOMS: atom_id res chain seq x y z
N MET A 1 -14.17 3.98 -20.89
CA MET A 1 -13.37 4.25 -19.67
C MET A 1 -12.19 3.31 -19.65
N MET A 2 -10.98 3.83 -19.45
CA MET A 2 -9.76 3.03 -19.44
C MET A 2 -9.67 2.31 -18.09
N LYS A 3 -9.70 0.97 -18.07
CA LYS A 3 -9.47 0.21 -16.84
C LYS A 3 -7.98 0.37 -16.49
N LEU A 4 -7.69 0.93 -15.31
CA LEU A 4 -6.31 1.08 -14.82
C LEU A 4 -5.65 -0.29 -14.55
N TYR A 5 -6.47 -1.33 -14.33
CA TYR A 5 -6.00 -2.67 -14.04
C TYR A 5 -6.91 -3.69 -14.74
N THR A 6 -6.29 -4.62 -15.45
CA THR A 6 -6.95 -5.80 -16.00
C THR A 6 -7.14 -6.82 -14.88
N GLU A 7 -8.27 -7.53 -14.87
CA GLU A 7 -8.48 -8.66 -13.95
C GLU A 7 -7.31 -9.63 -14.07
N LYS A 8 -6.61 -9.86 -12.95
CA LYS A 8 -5.53 -10.84 -12.92
C LYS A 8 -6.14 -12.22 -13.05
N THR A 9 -5.66 -12.99 -14.03
CA THR A 9 -5.83 -14.44 -14.03
C THR A 9 -5.19 -14.99 -12.76
N SER A 10 -5.79 -16.02 -12.18
CA SER A 10 -5.52 -16.56 -10.84
C SER A 10 -4.14 -17.22 -10.64
N CYS A 11 -3.09 -16.74 -11.31
CA CYS A 11 -1.73 -17.05 -10.96
C CYS A 11 -1.33 -16.15 -9.78
N GLU A 12 -1.46 -16.70 -8.57
CA GLU A 12 -0.85 -16.17 -7.35
C GLU A 12 0.68 -16.30 -7.42
N GLU A 13 1.31 -15.61 -8.37
CA GLU A 13 2.76 -15.46 -8.34
C GLU A 13 3.09 -14.63 -7.11
N GLN A 14 3.72 -15.29 -6.13
CA GLN A 14 4.21 -14.58 -4.96
C GLN A 14 5.25 -13.55 -5.41
N PRO A 15 5.14 -12.30 -4.95
CA PRO A 15 6.12 -11.28 -5.29
C PRO A 15 7.52 -11.72 -4.82
N ARG A 16 8.54 -11.32 -5.58
CA ARG A 16 9.94 -11.63 -5.22
C ARG A 16 10.27 -11.07 -3.84
N LYS A 17 11.21 -11.71 -3.13
CA LYS A 17 11.60 -11.32 -1.77
C LYS A 17 12.03 -9.86 -1.68
N GLU A 18 12.68 -9.32 -2.71
CA GLU A 18 13.09 -7.91 -2.75
C GLU A 18 11.88 -6.97 -2.77
N ILE A 19 10.83 -7.33 -3.50
CA ILE A 19 9.58 -6.56 -3.58
C ILE A 19 8.87 -6.58 -2.22
N ILE A 20 8.80 -7.75 -1.58
CA ILE A 20 8.22 -7.87 -0.23
C ILE A 20 9.01 -6.99 0.75
N GLN A 21 10.34 -7.06 0.73
CA GLN A 21 11.20 -6.27 1.61
C GLN A 21 11.07 -4.77 1.34
N TYR A 22 10.98 -4.38 0.07
CA TYR A 22 10.73 -2.99 -0.33
C TYR A 22 9.40 -2.48 0.25
N LEU A 23 8.31 -3.24 0.07
CA LEU A 23 6.99 -2.88 0.60
C LEU A 23 6.98 -2.78 2.13
N LEU A 24 7.67 -3.70 2.82
CA LEU A 24 7.83 -3.64 4.28
C LEU A 24 8.65 -2.43 4.73
N ASN A 25 9.68 -2.03 3.98
CA ASN A 25 10.47 -0.86 4.31
C ASN A 25 9.71 0.44 4.00
N TYR A 26 8.91 0.44 2.95
CA TYR A 26 8.04 1.54 2.57
C TYR A 26 6.91 1.76 3.58
N SER A 27 6.25 0.69 4.03
CA SER A 27 5.18 0.79 5.02
C SER A 27 5.66 1.35 6.37
N LYS A 28 6.90 1.08 6.77
CA LYS A 28 7.53 1.67 7.96
C LYS A 28 7.70 3.19 7.88
N GLN A 29 7.65 3.77 6.68
CA GLN A 29 7.75 5.23 6.49
C GLN A 29 6.40 5.93 6.65
N LEU A 30 5.30 5.18 6.61
CA LEU A 30 3.95 5.69 6.81
C LEU A 30 3.74 6.00 8.30
N ARG A 31 3.39 7.25 8.61
CA ARG A 31 3.15 7.70 9.98
C ARG A 31 1.76 8.32 10.11
N VAL A 32 1.11 8.06 11.24
CA VAL A 32 -0.13 8.75 11.61
C VAL A 32 0.24 10.16 12.09
N VAL A 33 -0.23 11.17 11.37
CA VAL A 33 -0.07 12.58 11.73
C VAL A 33 -1.16 13.00 12.70
N LYS A 34 -2.40 12.62 12.37
CA LYS A 34 -3.57 13.07 13.13
C LYS A 34 -4.69 12.05 13.04
N THR A 35 -5.38 11.88 14.16
CA THR A 35 -6.66 11.15 14.24
C THR A 35 -7.74 12.19 14.47
N ASN A 36 -8.66 12.36 13.51
CA ASN A 36 -9.75 13.31 13.63
C ASN A 36 -10.98 12.66 14.28
N GLN A 37 -11.82 13.47 14.91
CA GLN A 37 -13.04 13.04 15.60
C GLN A 37 -14.06 12.36 14.66
N ASN A 38 -13.97 12.61 13.35
CA ASN A 38 -14.81 11.97 12.33
C ASN A 38 -14.28 10.59 11.88
N CYS A 39 -13.47 9.92 12.71
CA CYS A 39 -12.81 8.65 12.39
C CYS A 39 -11.92 8.68 11.15
N THR A 40 -11.42 9.86 10.75
CA THR A 40 -10.44 9.98 9.66
C THR A 40 -9.02 10.01 10.22
N ILE A 41 -8.12 9.27 9.58
CA ILE A 41 -6.69 9.28 9.91
C ILE A 41 -5.93 10.00 8.81
N GLU A 42 -5.13 10.98 9.21
CA GLU A 42 -4.20 11.65 8.32
C GLU A 42 -2.86 10.93 8.41
N LEU A 43 -2.36 10.48 7.27
CA LEU A 43 -1.13 9.72 7.16
C LEU A 43 -0.11 10.54 6.37
N HIS A 44 1.10 10.62 6.88
CA HIS A 44 2.24 11.19 6.17
C HIS A 44 3.16 10.06 5.75
N LEU A 45 3.43 10.03 4.45
CA LEU A 45 4.48 9.23 3.85
C LEU A 45 5.64 10.16 3.53
N ASN A 46 6.79 9.87 4.11
CA ASN A 46 8.02 10.64 3.93
C ASN A 46 8.61 10.46 2.53
#